data_AF-A0A2E9WJQ1-F1
#
_entry.id   AF-A0A2E9WJQ1-F1
#
_cell.length_a   1.000
_cell.length_b   1.000
_cell.length_c   1.000
_cell.angle_alpha   90.00
_cell.angle_beta   90.00
_cell.angle_gamma   90.00
#
_symmetry.space_group_name_H-M   'P 1'
#
loop_
_entity.id
_entity.type
_entity.pdbx_description
1 polymer ?
#
loop_
_entity_poly.entity_id
_entity_poly.type
_entity_poly.pdbx_seq_one_letter_code
_entity_poly.pdbx_strand_id
1 'polypeptide(L)'
;MSDFQDELRNDDGYENVVIIAIGQTNISSFNSNFCANSDLPLVMDQYPGLPIREQFSPYGQHKYLVILDYDGNMIGNVQLTSGVSFSSKEYIRSILENHYNQSILGDVNNDSTINIQDIILLVNLILVGDTQSNADMNSDGIVNVLDIIQVVNIILS
;
A
#
# COMPACT_ATOMS: atom_id res chain seq x y z
N MET A 1 -16.31 3.19 -2.43
CA MET A 1 -14.92 2.81 -2.09
C MET A 1 -13.93 3.53 -2.98
N SER A 2 -14.28 3.88 -4.23
CA SER A 2 -13.43 4.71 -5.10
C SER A 2 -12.99 6.00 -4.45
N ASP A 3 -13.92 6.81 -3.94
CA ASP A 3 -13.60 8.08 -3.28
C ASP A 3 -12.62 7.89 -2.13
N PHE A 4 -12.73 6.79 -1.37
CA PHE A 4 -11.81 6.51 -0.28
C PHE A 4 -10.44 6.04 -0.78
N GLN A 5 -10.37 5.27 -1.86
CA GLN A 5 -9.09 4.93 -2.50
C GLN A 5 -8.39 6.18 -3.05
N ASP A 6 -9.17 7.09 -3.64
CA ASP A 6 -8.68 8.36 -4.16
C ASP A 6 -8.23 9.30 -3.02
N GLU A 7 -8.95 9.35 -1.90
CA GLU A 7 -8.53 10.04 -0.67
C GLU A 7 -7.19 9.47 -0.16
N LEU A 8 -7.09 8.14 -0.02
CA LEU A 8 -5.85 7.51 0.46
C LEU A 8 -4.64 7.85 -0.41
N ARG A 9 -4.83 7.95 -1.73
CA ARG A 9 -3.75 8.26 -2.67
C ARG A 9 -3.42 9.75 -2.73
N ASN A 10 -4.42 10.59 -2.93
CA ASN A 10 -4.22 12.00 -3.27
C ASN A 10 -4.14 12.91 -2.03
N ASP A 11 -4.85 12.55 -0.96
CA ASP A 11 -4.89 13.35 0.28
C ASP A 11 -3.90 12.80 1.31
N ASP A 12 -3.85 11.47 1.47
CA ASP A 12 -3.04 10.82 2.51
C ASP A 12 -1.65 10.34 2.00
N GLY A 13 -1.41 10.32 0.68
CA GLY A 13 -0.11 9.97 0.08
C GLY A 13 0.21 8.48 0.00
N TYR A 14 -0.76 7.59 0.28
CA TYR A 14 -0.57 6.14 0.19
C TYR A 14 -0.60 5.64 -1.26
N GLU A 15 0.57 5.40 -1.84
CA GLU A 15 0.69 4.95 -3.24
C GLU A 15 0.49 3.43 -3.42
N ASN A 16 0.96 2.63 -2.46
CA ASN A 16 1.01 1.16 -2.56
C ASN A 16 -0.15 0.46 -1.83
N VAL A 17 -1.32 1.09 -1.79
CA VAL A 17 -2.54 0.50 -1.25
C VAL A 17 -3.46 0.07 -2.40
N VAL A 18 -3.77 -1.23 -2.42
CA VAL A 18 -4.70 -1.84 -3.38
C VAL A 18 -5.92 -2.32 -2.64
N ILE A 19 -7.09 -1.85 -3.05
CA ILE A 19 -8.36 -2.39 -2.58
C ILE A 19 -8.84 -3.36 -3.66
N ILE A 20 -9.22 -4.57 -3.26
CA ILE A 20 -9.74 -5.61 -4.16
C ILE A 20 -11.18 -5.88 -3.77
N ALA A 21 -12.06 -5.84 -4.75
CA ALA A 21 -13.47 -6.02 -4.51
C ALA A 21 -13.88 -7.46 -4.87
N ILE A 22 -14.42 -8.20 -3.89
CA ILE A 22 -14.73 -9.63 -4.02
C ILE A 22 -16.24 -9.83 -4.12
N GLY A 23 -16.71 -10.16 -5.33
CA GLY A 23 -18.12 -10.41 -5.64
C GLY A 23 -18.46 -11.90 -5.70
N GLN A 24 -19.74 -12.24 -5.55
CA GLN A 24 -20.25 -13.61 -5.76
C GLN A 24 -20.90 -13.74 -7.13
N THR A 25 -20.51 -14.76 -7.91
CA THR A 25 -21.20 -15.45 -9.05
C THR A 25 -21.90 -14.65 -10.16
N ASN A 26 -22.28 -13.38 -9.97
CA ASN A 26 -22.84 -12.51 -11.00
C ASN A 26 -22.28 -11.09 -10.87
N ILE A 27 -21.62 -10.63 -11.94
CA ILE A 27 -20.96 -9.31 -12.04
C ILE A 27 -21.93 -8.24 -12.58
N SER A 28 -23.13 -8.62 -13.05
CA SER A 28 -24.03 -7.74 -13.82
C SER A 28 -24.47 -6.45 -13.11
N SER A 29 -24.21 -6.30 -11.81
CA SER A 29 -24.51 -5.09 -11.04
C SER A 29 -23.37 -4.67 -10.10
N PHE A 30 -22.15 -5.16 -10.33
CA PHE A 30 -21.03 -4.95 -9.41
C PHE A 30 -20.50 -3.51 -9.39
N ASN A 31 -20.48 -2.84 -10.55
CA ASN A 31 -20.12 -1.43 -10.67
C ASN A 31 -21.30 -0.50 -10.28
N SER A 32 -22.28 -1.01 -9.53
CA SER A 32 -23.33 -0.21 -8.93
C SER A 32 -23.16 -0.23 -7.40
N ASN A 33 -23.30 0.93 -6.77
CA ASN A 33 -23.12 1.12 -5.32
C ASN A 33 -21.66 1.04 -4.84
N PHE A 34 -21.23 -0.09 -4.25
CA PHE A 34 -20.01 -0.17 -3.43
C PHE A 34 -18.72 0.12 -4.20
N CYS A 35 -18.66 -0.35 -5.45
CA CYS A 35 -17.53 -0.19 -6.37
C CYS A 35 -17.82 0.78 -7.52
N ALA A 36 -18.90 1.58 -7.41
CA ALA A 36 -19.25 2.53 -8.45
C ALA A 36 -18.10 3.51 -8.70
N ASN A 37 -17.82 3.79 -9.99
CA ASN A 37 -16.79 4.70 -10.47
C ASN A 37 -15.36 4.32 -10.04
N SER A 38 -15.12 3.05 -9.74
CA SER A 38 -13.83 2.59 -9.21
C SER A 38 -13.08 1.71 -10.18
N ASP A 39 -11.79 1.98 -10.37
CA ASP A 39 -10.85 1.14 -11.13
C ASP A 39 -10.33 -0.05 -10.30
N LEU A 40 -11.14 -0.51 -9.33
CA LEU A 40 -10.74 -1.58 -8.42
C LEU A 40 -10.60 -2.90 -9.19
N PRO A 41 -9.51 -3.65 -8.98
CA PRO A 41 -9.43 -5.04 -9.42
C PRO A 41 -10.61 -5.83 -8.83
N LEU A 42 -11.33 -6.53 -9.71
CA LEU A 42 -12.49 -7.33 -9.37
C LEU A 42 -12.14 -8.82 -9.40
N VAL A 43 -12.44 -9.52 -8.30
CA VAL A 43 -12.29 -10.97 -8.19
C VAL A 43 -13.65 -11.61 -7.92
N MET A 44 -13.95 -12.69 -8.65
CA MET A 44 -15.16 -13.48 -8.44
C MET A 44 -14.88 -14.66 -7.52
N ASP A 45 -15.60 -14.72 -6.39
CA ASP A 45 -15.62 -15.89 -5.52
C ASP A 45 -16.83 -16.77 -5.87
N GLN A 46 -16.54 -17.98 -6.38
CA GLN A 46 -17.55 -18.83 -7.02
C GLN A 46 -18.39 -19.59 -5.99
N TYR A 47 -19.72 -19.41 -6.05
CA TYR A 47 -20.67 -20.18 -5.24
C TYR A 47 -20.88 -21.58 -5.84
N PRO A 48 -21.09 -22.64 -5.04
CA PRO A 48 -21.25 -22.66 -3.57
C PRO A 48 -19.97 -22.67 -2.75
N GLY A 49 -18.80 -22.87 -3.37
CA GLY A 49 -17.54 -23.11 -2.65
C GLY A 49 -17.05 -21.90 -1.85
N LEU A 50 -17.17 -20.69 -2.42
CA LEU A 50 -16.70 -19.45 -1.82
C LEU A 50 -15.28 -19.54 -1.18
N PRO A 51 -14.28 -20.14 -1.88
CA PRO A 51 -12.97 -20.42 -1.30
C PRO A 51 -12.23 -19.18 -0.79
N ILE A 52 -12.41 -18.02 -1.43
CA ILE A 52 -11.73 -16.79 -0.96
C ILE A 52 -12.33 -16.33 0.37
N ARG A 53 -13.65 -16.37 0.51
CA ARG A 53 -14.30 -16.01 1.78
C ARG A 53 -13.96 -17.00 2.90
N GLU A 54 -13.84 -18.29 2.56
CA GLU A 54 -13.44 -19.33 3.52
C GLU A 54 -12.05 -19.08 4.10
N GLN A 55 -11.08 -18.66 3.26
CA GLN A 55 -9.71 -18.35 3.68
C GLN A 55 -9.63 -17.26 4.76
N PHE A 56 -10.55 -16.29 4.75
CA PHE A 56 -10.56 -15.18 5.69
C PHE A 56 -11.59 -15.35 6.83
N SER A 57 -12.16 -16.56 7.01
CA SER A 57 -13.13 -16.81 8.07
C SER A 57 -12.56 -16.52 9.48
N PRO A 58 -13.31 -15.86 10.39
CA PRO A 58 -14.71 -15.43 10.28
C PRO A 58 -14.91 -14.05 9.62
N TYR A 59 -13.84 -13.39 9.20
CA TYR A 59 -13.81 -12.01 8.71
C TYR A 59 -13.93 -11.88 7.18
N GLY A 60 -14.15 -12.97 6.45
CA GLY A 60 -14.41 -12.98 5.00
C GLY A 60 -15.89 -12.93 4.63
N GLN A 61 -16.78 -12.70 5.59
CA GLN A 61 -18.23 -12.79 5.38
C GLN A 61 -18.79 -11.56 4.64
N HIS A 62 -20.10 -11.55 4.38
CA HIS A 62 -20.75 -10.45 3.66
C HIS A 62 -20.47 -9.08 4.31
N LYS A 63 -19.99 -8.14 3.48
CA LYS A 63 -19.62 -6.75 3.82
C LYS A 63 -18.42 -6.59 4.76
N TYR A 64 -17.58 -7.59 4.91
CA TYR A 64 -16.30 -7.39 5.56
C TYR A 64 -15.28 -6.79 4.60
N LEU A 65 -14.44 -5.93 5.16
CA LEU A 65 -13.16 -5.55 4.60
C LEU A 65 -12.09 -6.24 5.43
N VAL A 66 -11.16 -6.89 4.75
CA VAL A 66 -9.97 -7.52 5.34
C VAL A 66 -8.76 -6.73 4.86
N ILE A 67 -7.86 -6.40 5.79
CA ILE A 67 -6.64 -5.65 5.52
C ILE A 67 -5.47 -6.60 5.71
N LEU A 68 -4.65 -6.71 4.68
CA LEU A 68 -3.45 -7.54 4.65
C LEU A 68 -2.22 -6.65 4.59
N ASP A 69 -1.12 -7.08 5.21
CA ASP A 69 0.20 -6.49 4.96
C ASP A 69 0.79 -6.99 3.62
N TYR A 70 2.01 -6.55 3.32
CA TYR A 70 2.74 -6.93 2.11
C TYR A 70 3.00 -8.44 2.00
N ASP A 71 3.20 -9.12 3.14
CA ASP A 71 3.46 -10.56 3.21
C ASP A 71 2.16 -11.40 3.18
N GLY A 72 1.00 -10.74 3.16
CA GLY A 72 -0.32 -11.38 3.12
C GLY A 72 -0.87 -11.75 4.50
N ASN A 73 -0.27 -11.30 5.60
CA ASN A 73 -0.81 -11.50 6.93
C ASN A 73 -1.97 -10.54 7.20
N MET A 74 -3.02 -11.03 7.89
CA MET A 74 -4.13 -10.18 8.30
C MET A 74 -3.73 -9.23 9.42
N ILE A 75 -3.71 -7.92 9.12
CA ILE A 75 -3.42 -6.84 10.08
C ILE A 75 -4.68 -6.11 10.54
N GLY A 76 -5.81 -6.37 9.90
CA GLY A 76 -7.09 -5.86 10.37
C GLY A 76 -8.29 -6.36 9.59
N ASN A 77 -9.46 -6.08 10.15
CA ASN A 77 -10.74 -6.25 9.47
C ASN A 77 -11.77 -5.27 10.01
N VAL A 78 -12.76 -4.93 9.20
CA VAL A 78 -13.90 -4.10 9.59
C VAL A 78 -15.17 -4.57 8.87
N GLN A 79 -16.26 -4.73 9.62
CA GLN A 79 -17.56 -5.01 9.03
C GLN A 79 -18.23 -3.71 8.60
N LEU A 80 -18.54 -3.59 7.32
CA LEU A 80 -19.24 -2.44 6.76
C LEU A 80 -20.74 -2.68 6.81
N THR A 81 -21.51 -1.75 7.37
CA THR A 81 -22.97 -1.90 7.48
C THR A 81 -23.68 -1.19 6.31
N SER A 82 -23.38 0.10 6.14
CA SER A 82 -23.98 1.02 5.16
C SER A 82 -22.92 1.77 4.34
N GLY A 83 -21.86 1.07 3.95
CA GLY A 83 -20.70 1.65 3.25
C GLY A 83 -19.55 1.99 4.18
N VAL A 84 -18.64 2.84 3.72
CA VAL A 84 -17.42 3.24 4.43
C VAL A 84 -17.71 4.48 5.26
N SER A 85 -18.10 4.29 6.52
CA SER A 85 -18.35 5.39 7.46
C SER A 85 -17.04 6.12 7.80
N PHE A 86 -17.14 7.34 8.32
CA PHE A 86 -16.00 8.08 8.89
C PHE A 86 -15.21 7.21 9.88
N SER A 87 -15.89 6.53 10.80
CA SER A 87 -15.23 5.63 11.76
C SER A 87 -14.47 4.47 11.11
N SER A 88 -14.98 3.93 10.00
CA SER A 88 -14.30 2.86 9.26
C SER A 88 -13.07 3.40 8.52
N LYS A 89 -13.14 4.62 7.98
CA LYS A 89 -12.01 5.29 7.34
C LYS A 89 -10.88 5.53 8.34
N GLU A 90 -11.19 6.12 9.49
CA GLU A 90 -10.20 6.40 10.54
C GLU A 90 -9.54 5.12 11.05
N TYR A 91 -10.33 4.04 11.22
CA TYR A 91 -9.77 2.74 11.58
C TYR A 91 -8.79 2.22 10.51
N ILE A 92 -9.16 2.27 9.23
CA ILE A 92 -8.28 1.84 8.14
C ILE A 92 -7.01 2.70 8.09
N ARG A 93 -7.13 4.03 8.20
CA ARG A 93 -5.99 4.96 8.26
C ARG A 93 -5.05 4.63 9.40
N SER A 94 -5.59 4.39 10.60
CA SER A 94 -4.76 4.02 11.75
C SER A 94 -3.97 2.72 11.52
N ILE A 95 -4.53 1.76 10.78
CA ILE A 95 -3.81 0.53 10.44
C ILE A 95 -2.70 0.82 9.44
N LEU A 96 -3.01 1.62 8.41
CA LEU A 96 -2.03 2.04 7.41
C LEU A 96 -0.87 2.81 8.07
N GLU A 97 -1.14 3.81 8.91
CA GLU A 97 -0.09 4.56 9.63
C GLU A 97 0.86 3.65 10.42
N ASN A 98 0.36 2.57 11.00
CA ASN A 98 1.17 1.65 11.80
C ASN A 98 1.91 0.57 10.99
N HIS A 99 1.47 0.26 9.76
CA HIS A 99 1.98 -0.89 8.98
C HIS A 99 2.50 -0.51 7.59
N TYR A 100 2.20 0.69 7.12
CA TYR A 100 2.62 1.18 5.82
C TYR A 100 4.00 1.80 5.96
N ASN A 101 5.02 0.99 5.73
CA ASN A 101 6.40 1.46 5.67
C ASN A 101 6.69 1.88 4.22
N GLN A 102 6.45 3.15 3.91
CA GLN A 102 6.89 3.70 2.64
C GLN A 102 8.39 3.87 2.70
N SER A 103 9.11 2.99 2.01
CA SER A 103 10.53 3.23 1.77
C SER A 103 10.64 4.48 0.91
N ILE A 104 11.11 5.58 1.51
CA ILE A 104 11.31 6.83 0.80
C ILE A 104 12.60 6.67 -0.01
N LEU A 105 12.53 6.89 -1.32
CA LEU A 105 13.70 6.81 -2.18
C LEU A 105 14.72 7.88 -1.75
N GLY A 106 15.93 7.45 -1.41
CA GLY A 106 16.99 8.31 -0.86
C GLY A 106 17.04 8.38 0.67
N ASP A 107 16.05 7.84 1.39
CA ASP A 107 16.07 7.66 2.85
C ASP A 107 16.64 6.27 3.16
N VAL A 108 17.95 6.21 3.41
CA VAL A 108 18.71 4.96 3.49
C VAL A 108 18.57 4.33 4.87
N ASN A 109 18.42 5.13 5.92
CA ASN A 109 18.20 4.64 7.29
C ASN A 109 16.71 4.44 7.65
N ASN A 110 15.78 4.79 6.76
CA ASN A 110 14.34 4.77 6.98
C ASN A 110 13.91 5.61 8.19
N ASP A 111 14.56 6.75 8.42
CA ASP A 111 14.20 7.68 9.49
C ASP A 111 13.11 8.70 9.08
N SER A 112 12.58 8.54 7.86
CA SER A 112 11.60 9.41 7.20
C SER A 112 12.13 10.78 6.80
N THR A 113 13.45 11.00 6.81
CA THR A 113 14.08 12.30 6.52
C THR A 113 15.29 12.15 5.62
N ILE A 114 15.19 12.60 4.36
CA ILE A 114 16.33 12.64 3.45
C ILE A 114 17.28 13.78 3.84
N ASN A 115 18.47 13.44 4.34
CA ASN A 115 19.48 14.39 4.78
C ASN A 115 20.92 13.88 4.56
N ILE A 116 21.91 14.60 5.11
CA ILE A 116 23.33 14.26 4.93
C ILE A 116 23.70 12.87 5.50
N GLN A 117 22.93 12.36 6.47
CA GLN A 117 23.13 11.01 7.01
C GLN A 117 22.91 9.94 5.94
N ASP A 118 21.93 10.10 5.06
CA ASP A 118 21.66 9.16 3.96
C ASP A 118 22.81 9.12 2.95
N ILE A 119 23.45 10.26 2.68
CA ILE A 119 24.64 10.33 1.83
C ILE A 119 25.79 9.55 2.47
N ILE A 120 25.99 9.67 3.79
CA ILE A 120 27.05 8.92 4.50
C ILE A 120 26.80 7.41 4.38
N LEU A 121 25.54 6.99 4.49
CA LEU A 121 25.15 5.58 4.34
C LEU A 121 25.31 5.09 2.90
N LEU A 122 24.91 5.89 1.90
CA LEU A 122 25.16 5.61 0.48
C LEU A 122 26.65 5.40 0.20
N VAL A 123 27.52 6.26 0.72
CA VAL A 123 28.98 6.07 0.58
C VAL A 123 29.41 4.74 1.18
N ASN A 124 28.88 4.35 2.35
CA ASN A 124 29.20 3.06 2.96
C ASN A 124 28.72 1.88 2.10
N LEU A 125 27.51 1.95 1.54
CA LEU A 125 26.98 0.93 0.61
C LEU A 125 27.88 0.76 -0.61
N ILE A 126 28.31 1.86 -1.22
CA ILE A 126 29.24 1.86 -2.37
C ILE A 126 30.56 1.19 -1.99
N LEU A 127 31.10 1.48 -0.81
CA LEU A 127 32.38 0.93 -0.35
C LEU A 127 32.32 -0.58 -0.08
N VAL A 128 31.18 -1.08 0.41
CA VAL A 128 30.97 -2.51 0.68
C VAL A 128 30.48 -3.25 -0.57
N GLY A 129 30.00 -2.53 -1.59
CA GLY A 129 29.41 -3.09 -2.81
C GLY A 129 28.03 -3.69 -2.57
N ASP A 130 27.29 -3.14 -1.59
CA ASP A 130 25.93 -3.55 -1.26
C ASP A 130 24.91 -2.68 -2.00
N THR A 131 23.72 -3.23 -2.25
CA THR A 131 22.64 -2.55 -2.96
C THR A 131 21.39 -2.58 -2.12
N GLN A 132 20.77 -1.42 -1.95
CA GLN A 132 19.46 -1.31 -1.32
C GLN A 132 18.51 -0.59 -2.28
N SER A 133 17.24 -1.01 -2.33
CA SER A 133 16.25 -0.45 -3.26
C SER A 133 15.97 1.03 -3.04
N ASN A 134 16.08 1.51 -1.80
CA ASN A 134 15.97 2.91 -1.45
C ASN A 134 17.23 3.73 -1.75
N ALA A 135 18.36 3.08 -2.03
CA ALA A 135 19.64 3.70 -2.35
C ALA A 135 19.88 3.81 -3.87
N ASP A 136 19.17 3.03 -4.69
CA ASP A 136 19.25 3.04 -6.16
C ASP A 136 18.25 4.08 -6.73
N MET A 137 18.71 5.32 -6.85
CA MET A 137 17.87 6.48 -7.15
C MET A 137 17.43 6.51 -8.62
N ASN A 138 18.25 5.98 -9.54
CA ASN A 138 17.89 5.89 -10.96
C ASN A 138 17.33 4.52 -11.37
N SER A 139 17.21 3.58 -10.43
CA SER A 139 16.70 2.22 -10.66
C SER A 139 17.48 1.44 -11.73
N ASP A 140 18.80 1.66 -11.83
CA ASP A 140 19.66 0.95 -12.78
C ASP A 140 20.25 -0.36 -12.22
N GLY A 141 19.96 -0.65 -10.95
CA GLY A 141 20.42 -1.83 -10.22
C GLY A 141 21.82 -1.69 -9.63
N ILE A 142 22.46 -0.52 -9.71
CA ILE A 142 23.83 -0.28 -9.26
C ILE A 142 23.89 0.99 -8.39
N VAL A 143 24.05 0.81 -7.07
CA VAL A 143 24.29 1.92 -6.15
C VAL A 143 25.71 2.49 -6.38
N ASN A 144 25.81 3.73 -6.84
CA ASN A 144 27.05 4.41 -7.14
C ASN A 144 26.97 5.95 -6.93
N VAL A 145 27.97 6.69 -7.39
CA VAL A 145 28.04 8.15 -7.20
C VAL A 145 26.89 8.91 -7.86
N LEU A 146 26.25 8.35 -8.89
CA LEU A 146 25.08 8.95 -9.54
C LEU A 146 23.88 9.02 -8.59
N ASP A 147 23.70 8.03 -7.72
CA ASP A 147 22.63 8.03 -6.72
C ASP A 147 22.84 9.11 -5.65
N ILE A 148 24.10 9.27 -5.20
CA ILE A 148 24.48 10.35 -4.28
C ILE A 148 24.13 11.72 -4.87
N ILE A 149 24.42 11.95 -6.15
CA ILE A 149 24.12 13.23 -6.81
C ILE A 149 22.60 13.51 -6.78
N GLN A 150 21.76 12.48 -6.97
CA GLN A 150 20.31 12.64 -6.91
C GLN A 150 19.83 12.96 -5.50
N VAL A 151 20.35 12.28 -4.47
CA VAL A 151 20.03 12.60 -3.07
C VAL A 151 20.47 14.03 -2.71
N VAL A 152 21.65 14.46 -3.14
CA VAL A 152 22.11 15.85 -2.95
C VAL A 152 21.15 16.85 -3.60
N ASN A 153 20.64 16.57 -4.80
CA ASN A 153 19.67 17.44 -5.46
C ASN A 153 18.36 17.55 -4.66
N ILE A 154 17.89 16.45 -4.06
CA ILE A 154 16.71 16.45 -3.20
C ILE A 154 16.95 17.31 -1.95
N ILE A 155 18.12 17.19 -1.32
CA ILE A 155 18.47 17.98 -0.11
C ILE A 155 18.57 19.49 -0.41
N LEU A 156 18.93 19.86 -1.63
CA LEU A 156 19.14 21.26 -2.04
C LEU A 156 17.91 21.93 -2.69
N SER A 157 16.84 21.16 -2.99
CA SER A 157 15.62 21.67 -3.64
C SER A 157 14.65 22.39 -2.71
#